data_AF-A0A1I3WZ45-F1
#
_entry.id   AF-A0A1I3WZ45-F1
#
_cell.length_a   1.000
_cell.length_b   1.000
_cell.length_c   1.000
_cell.angle_alpha   90.00
_cell.angle_beta   90.00
_cell.angle_gamma   90.00
#
_symmetry.space_group_name_H-M   'P 1'
#
loop_
_entity.id
_entity.type
_entity.pdbx_description
1 polymer ?
#
loop_
_entity_poly.entity_id
_entity_poly.type
_entity_poly.pdbx_seq_one_letter_code
_entity_poly.pdbx_strand_id
1 'polypeptide(L)'
;MDIKQQYQQQVDQEVKGFRNEVQKMKTSENPYYHDQAVLDYEIGQKRKELEKRVAEISDEFQKKIDEVVEAQEREAARSTFRVSTADRQLAEQFTTDLKAELTFSYSEADKRAAFNKFEEKIHHFDDESGLYAIKQKLPEVAQAVNDDEFSMKELRKINGTFNALQTPEAEHLEEIKQAKLSGVDTSFRRLRLTHPAYSDYQKGYKR
;
A
#
# COMPACT_ATOMS: atom_id res chain seq x y z
N MET A 1 0.38 -16.41 7.79
CA MET A 1 0.38 -16.54 6.31
C MET A 1 -0.59 -15.48 5.82
N ASP A 2 -0.15 -14.56 4.98
CA ASP A 2 -0.93 -13.41 4.50
C ASP A 2 -2.17 -13.90 3.72
N ILE A 3 -3.35 -13.33 3.99
CA ILE A 3 -4.63 -13.67 3.37
C ILE A 3 -4.51 -13.61 1.84
N LYS A 4 -3.85 -12.57 1.32
CA LYS A 4 -3.63 -12.44 -0.12
C LYS A 4 -2.84 -13.62 -0.68
N GLN A 5 -1.76 -14.04 0.00
CA GLN A 5 -0.94 -15.16 -0.43
C GLN A 5 -1.73 -16.48 -0.47
N GLN A 6 -2.62 -16.70 0.48
CA GLN A 6 -3.47 -17.91 0.52
C GLN A 6 -4.39 -17.99 -0.69
N TYR A 7 -5.15 -16.93 -0.96
CA TYR A 7 -6.06 -16.88 -2.10
C TYR A 7 -5.31 -16.87 -3.45
N GLN A 8 -4.14 -16.23 -3.52
CA GLN A 8 -3.28 -16.29 -4.70
C GLN A 8 -2.78 -17.71 -4.98
N GLN A 9 -2.40 -18.47 -3.95
CA GLN A 9 -2.03 -19.87 -4.11
C GLN A 9 -3.20 -20.73 -4.63
N GLN A 10 -4.44 -20.46 -4.21
CA GLN A 10 -5.61 -21.16 -4.74
C GLN A 10 -5.79 -20.86 -6.23
N VAL A 11 -5.72 -19.60 -6.66
CA VAL A 11 -5.76 -19.25 -8.09
C VAL A 11 -4.62 -19.92 -8.86
N ASP A 12 -3.40 -19.92 -8.32
CA ASP A 12 -2.25 -20.55 -8.97
C ASP A 12 -2.43 -22.06 -9.14
N GLN A 13 -3.06 -22.74 -8.16
CA GLN A 13 -3.39 -24.15 -8.25
C GLN A 13 -4.44 -24.42 -9.35
N GLU A 14 -5.49 -23.61 -9.42
CA GLU A 14 -6.52 -23.72 -10.47
C GLU A 14 -5.92 -23.48 -11.87
N VAL A 15 -5.09 -22.45 -12.03
CA VAL A 15 -4.39 -22.14 -13.28
C VAL A 15 -3.45 -23.28 -13.70
N LYS A 16 -2.73 -23.86 -12.74
CA LYS A 16 -1.85 -25.02 -13.00
C LYS A 16 -2.66 -26.26 -13.38
N GLY A 17 -3.78 -26.51 -12.69
CA GLY A 17 -4.72 -27.58 -13.00
C GLY A 17 -5.21 -27.49 -14.43
N PHE A 18 -5.74 -26.32 -14.83
CA PHE A 18 -6.20 -26.06 -16.18
C PHE A 18 -5.12 -26.30 -17.25
N ARG A 19 -3.89 -25.80 -17.04
CA ARG A 19 -2.79 -26.04 -17.99
C ARG A 19 -2.50 -27.52 -18.18
N ASN A 20 -2.48 -28.27 -17.08
CA ASN A 20 -2.23 -29.72 -17.12
C ASN A 20 -3.38 -30.46 -17.82
N GLU A 21 -4.63 -30.10 -17.57
CA GLU A 21 -5.79 -30.70 -18.22
C GLU A 21 -5.80 -30.44 -19.72
N VAL A 22 -5.58 -29.19 -20.15
CA VAL A 22 -5.51 -28.86 -21.58
C VAL A 22 -4.36 -29.59 -22.26
N GLN A 23 -3.19 -29.66 -21.62
CA GLN A 23 -2.07 -30.41 -22.18
C GLN A 23 -2.40 -31.90 -22.31
N LYS A 24 -3.03 -32.50 -21.30
CA LYS A 24 -3.46 -33.90 -21.34
C LYS A 24 -4.46 -34.16 -22.46
N MET A 25 -5.44 -33.27 -22.67
CA MET A 25 -6.40 -33.40 -23.77
C MET A 25 -5.69 -33.36 -25.13
N LYS A 26 -4.74 -32.43 -25.32
CA LYS A 26 -3.99 -32.28 -26.57
C LYS A 26 -3.06 -33.43 -26.90
N THR A 27 -2.51 -34.11 -25.89
CA THR A 27 -1.58 -35.23 -26.07
C THR A 27 -2.22 -36.58 -25.79
N SER A 28 -3.54 -36.64 -25.62
CA SER A 28 -4.25 -37.89 -25.34
C SER A 28 -4.31 -38.73 -26.61
N GLU A 29 -4.04 -40.04 -26.48
CA GLU A 29 -4.26 -41.02 -27.56
C GLU A 29 -5.75 -41.41 -27.70
N ASN A 30 -6.64 -40.77 -26.95
CA ASN A 30 -8.07 -41.04 -27.02
C ASN A 30 -8.63 -40.52 -28.36
N PRO A 31 -9.22 -41.39 -29.21
CA PRO A 31 -9.79 -41.00 -30.50
C PRO A 31 -10.86 -39.90 -30.42
N TYR A 32 -11.51 -39.75 -29.25
CA TYR A 32 -12.47 -38.68 -28.98
C TYR A 32 -11.88 -37.27 -29.19
N TYR A 33 -10.60 -37.07 -28.87
CA TYR A 33 -9.93 -35.78 -28.99
C TYR A 33 -9.22 -35.58 -30.34
N HIS A 34 -9.31 -36.56 -31.27
CA HIS A 34 -8.74 -36.43 -32.61
C HIS A 34 -9.57 -35.51 -33.51
N ASP A 35 -10.85 -35.31 -33.19
CA ASP A 35 -11.66 -34.27 -33.82
C ASP A 35 -11.37 -32.92 -33.15
N GLN A 36 -10.84 -31.97 -33.94
CA GLN A 36 -10.49 -30.64 -33.49
C GLN A 36 -11.71 -29.89 -32.91
N ALA A 37 -12.91 -30.07 -33.45
CA ALA A 37 -14.10 -29.39 -32.96
C ALA A 37 -14.51 -29.87 -31.56
N VAL A 38 -14.34 -31.17 -31.30
CA VAL A 38 -14.59 -31.77 -29.97
C VAL A 38 -13.53 -31.29 -28.98
N LEU A 39 -12.26 -31.30 -29.37
CA LEU A 39 -11.16 -30.81 -28.54
C LEU A 39 -11.35 -29.33 -28.15
N ASP A 40 -11.73 -28.48 -29.10
CA ASP A 40 -11.97 -27.06 -28.86
C ASP A 40 -13.19 -26.83 -27.94
N TYR A 41 -14.24 -27.62 -28.09
CA TYR A 41 -15.41 -27.58 -27.21
C TYR A 41 -15.04 -27.93 -25.76
N GLU A 42 -14.30 -29.01 -25.54
CA GLU A 42 -13.90 -29.47 -24.20
C GLU A 42 -12.93 -28.50 -23.52
N ILE A 43 -11.95 -27.97 -24.26
CA ILE A 43 -11.07 -26.88 -23.78
C ILE A 43 -11.92 -25.65 -23.43
N GLY A 44 -12.95 -25.34 -24.23
CA GLY A 44 -13.90 -24.28 -23.98
C GLY A 44 -14.70 -24.46 -22.68
N GLN A 45 -15.11 -25.69 -22.36
CA GLN A 45 -15.77 -26.00 -21.08
C GLN A 45 -14.81 -25.83 -19.90
N LYS A 46 -13.58 -26.33 -20.03
CA LYS A 46 -12.55 -26.15 -19.00
C LYS A 46 -12.17 -24.70 -18.77
N ARG A 47 -12.21 -23.87 -19.82
CA ARG A 47 -12.04 -22.42 -19.68
C ARG A 47 -13.14 -21.80 -18.84
N LYS A 48 -14.41 -22.12 -19.14
CA LYS A 48 -15.56 -21.60 -18.38
C LYS A 48 -15.53 -22.05 -16.93
N GLU A 49 -15.13 -23.30 -16.68
CA GLU A 49 -14.95 -23.84 -15.33
C GLU A 49 -13.89 -23.05 -14.55
N LEU A 50 -12.70 -22.84 -15.15
CA LEU A 50 -11.63 -22.04 -14.55
C LEU A 50 -12.06 -20.59 -14.30
N GLU A 51 -12.71 -19.94 -15.28
CA GLU A 51 -13.23 -18.58 -15.15
C GLU A 51 -14.18 -18.46 -13.96
N LYS A 52 -15.10 -19.42 -13.80
CA LYS A 52 -16.04 -19.47 -12.69
C LYS A 52 -15.32 -19.66 -11.36
N ARG A 53 -14.37 -20.60 -11.28
CA ARG A 53 -13.59 -20.87 -10.05
C ARG A 53 -12.76 -19.67 -9.61
N VAL A 54 -12.08 -19.01 -10.55
CA VAL A 54 -11.28 -17.81 -10.24
C VAL A 54 -12.18 -16.66 -9.78
N ALA A 55 -13.38 -16.50 -10.36
CA ALA A 55 -14.36 -15.52 -9.90
C ALA A 55 -14.84 -15.82 -8.47
N GLU A 56 -15.19 -17.07 -8.17
CA GLU A 56 -15.57 -17.51 -6.80
C GLU A 56 -14.47 -17.19 -5.78
N ILE A 57 -13.21 -17.56 -6.08
CA ILE A 57 -12.05 -17.30 -5.21
C ILE A 57 -11.83 -15.80 -5.01
N SER A 58 -11.99 -15.01 -6.07
CA SER A 58 -11.80 -13.55 -6.04
C SER A 58 -12.89 -12.86 -5.23
N ASP A 59 -14.15 -13.31 -5.34
CA ASP A 59 -15.28 -12.81 -4.54
C ASP A 59 -15.11 -13.15 -3.05
N GLU A 60 -14.63 -14.36 -2.73
CA GLU A 60 -14.32 -14.74 -1.35
C GLU A 60 -13.17 -13.91 -0.77
N PHE A 61 -12.09 -13.72 -1.53
CA PHE A 61 -11.00 -12.84 -1.15
C PHE A 61 -11.50 -11.42 -0.86
N GLN A 62 -12.36 -10.88 -1.73
CA GLN A 62 -12.89 -9.53 -1.56
C GLN A 62 -13.70 -9.38 -0.28
N LYS A 63 -14.58 -10.33 0.03
CA LYS A 63 -15.36 -10.33 1.28
C LYS A 63 -14.43 -10.40 2.50
N LYS A 64 -13.42 -11.27 2.46
CA LYS A 64 -12.48 -11.44 3.57
C LYS A 64 -11.57 -10.25 3.77
N ILE A 65 -11.05 -9.65 2.69
CA ILE A 65 -10.21 -8.47 2.82
C ILE A 65 -11.04 -7.26 3.26
N ASP A 66 -12.33 -7.17 2.90
CA ASP A 66 -13.23 -6.12 3.38
C ASP A 66 -13.46 -6.22 4.89
N GLU A 67 -13.72 -7.42 5.43
CA GLU A 67 -13.83 -7.66 6.88
C GLU A 67 -12.56 -7.21 7.63
N VAL A 68 -11.39 -7.50 7.05
CA VAL A 68 -10.09 -7.13 7.63
C VAL A 68 -9.84 -5.63 7.54
N VAL A 69 -10.12 -5.00 6.40
CA VAL A 69 -10.00 -3.55 6.22
C VAL A 69 -10.87 -2.83 7.24
N GLU A 70 -12.14 -3.22 7.42
CA GLU A 70 -13.02 -2.60 8.41
C GLU A 70 -12.53 -2.75 9.86
N ALA A 71 -11.94 -3.89 10.19
CA ALA A 71 -11.35 -4.12 11.52
C ALA A 71 -10.12 -3.23 11.73
N GLN A 72 -9.25 -3.15 10.72
CA GLN A 72 -8.03 -2.35 10.74
C GLN A 72 -8.31 -0.85 10.68
N GLU A 73 -9.37 -0.41 10.00
CA GLU A 73 -9.83 0.99 10.04
C GLU A 73 -10.22 1.41 11.45
N ARG A 74 -10.88 0.51 12.20
CA ARG A 74 -11.23 0.77 13.61
C ARG A 74 -10.01 0.81 14.52
N GLU A 75 -8.99 -0.01 14.24
CA GLU A 75 -7.73 -0.05 14.97
C GLU A 75 -6.89 1.19 14.69
N ALA A 76 -6.68 1.51 13.41
CA ALA A 76 -5.98 2.72 12.97
C ALA A 76 -6.65 3.99 13.50
N ALA A 77 -7.98 4.08 13.50
CA ALA A 77 -8.71 5.23 14.05
C ALA A 77 -8.48 5.45 15.55
N ARG A 78 -8.09 4.42 16.30
CA ARG A 78 -7.77 4.49 17.73
C ARG A 78 -6.28 4.56 18.01
N SER A 79 -5.46 4.29 17.00
CA SER A 79 -4.01 4.32 17.13
C SER A 79 -3.52 5.74 17.39
N THR A 80 -2.50 5.84 18.22
CA THR A 80 -1.84 7.10 18.55
C THR A 80 -0.35 6.80 18.69
N PHE A 81 0.50 7.72 18.26
CA PHE A 81 1.94 7.59 18.50
C PHE A 81 2.24 7.44 19.99
N ARG A 82 2.95 6.37 20.34
CA ARG A 82 3.44 6.15 21.71
C ARG A 82 4.75 6.88 21.89
N VAL A 83 4.66 8.15 22.27
CA VAL A 83 5.84 8.99 22.49
C VAL A 83 6.51 8.64 23.82
N SER A 84 7.80 8.29 23.79
CA SER A 84 8.57 8.02 25.01
C SER A 84 8.89 9.30 25.79
N THR A 85 9.28 9.18 27.05
CA THR A 85 9.74 10.33 27.84
C THR A 85 10.99 10.97 27.25
N ALA A 86 11.90 10.17 26.69
CA ALA A 86 13.11 10.66 26.05
C ALA A 86 12.78 11.48 24.79
N ASP A 87 11.86 11.00 23.95
CA ASP A 87 11.42 11.72 22.75
C ASP A 87 10.75 13.04 23.09
N ARG A 88 9.94 13.08 24.16
CA ARG A 88 9.34 14.34 24.65
C ARG A 88 10.40 15.34 25.07
N GLN A 89 11.43 14.89 25.80
CA GLN A 89 12.51 15.76 26.26
C GLN A 89 13.35 16.29 25.09
N LEU A 90 13.68 15.43 24.13
CA LEU A 90 14.41 15.83 22.92
C LEU A 90 13.58 16.80 22.07
N ALA A 91 12.29 16.53 21.87
CA ALA A 91 11.39 17.42 21.15
C ALA A 91 11.28 18.79 21.84
N GLU A 92 11.16 18.81 23.16
CA GLU A 92 11.15 20.05 23.94
C GLU A 92 12.47 20.81 23.81
N GLN A 93 13.61 20.13 23.90
CA GLN A 93 14.93 20.73 23.71
C GLN A 93 15.07 21.34 22.31
N PHE A 94 14.76 20.59 21.24
CA PHE A 94 14.93 21.05 19.87
C PHE A 94 13.99 22.21 19.52
N THR A 95 12.75 22.17 19.99
CA THR A 95 11.79 23.26 19.77
C THR A 95 12.12 24.50 20.60
N THR A 96 12.65 24.33 21.81
CA THR A 96 13.14 25.44 22.64
C THR A 96 14.36 26.11 22.02
N ASP A 97 15.32 25.31 21.53
CA ASP A 97 16.50 25.79 20.80
C ASP A 97 16.07 26.60 19.57
N LEU A 98 15.20 26.03 18.72
CA LEU A 98 14.69 26.71 17.53
C LEU A 98 14.00 28.03 17.90
N LYS A 99 13.11 28.01 18.91
CA LYS A 99 12.42 29.21 19.38
C LYS A 99 13.40 30.28 19.83
N ALA A 100 14.43 29.92 20.59
CA ALA A 100 15.46 30.87 21.02
C ALA A 100 16.23 31.43 19.82
N GLU A 101 16.69 30.58 18.91
CA GLU A 101 17.42 31.00 17.70
C GLU A 101 16.57 31.95 16.84
N LEU A 102 15.28 31.65 16.62
CA LEU A 102 14.39 32.53 15.85
C LEU A 102 14.11 33.86 16.56
N THR A 103 13.95 33.86 17.89
CA THR A 103 13.69 35.07 18.68
C THR A 103 14.87 36.06 18.62
N PHE A 104 16.11 35.55 18.59
CA PHE A 104 17.32 36.37 18.53
C PHE A 104 17.87 36.58 17.11
N SER A 105 17.18 36.08 16.09
CA SER A 105 17.58 36.24 14.68
C SER A 105 17.04 37.55 14.10
N TYR A 106 17.94 38.43 13.66
CA TYR A 106 17.58 39.75 13.11
C TYR A 106 17.46 39.77 11.58
N SER A 107 18.00 38.77 10.89
CA SER A 107 17.95 38.66 9.43
C SER A 107 17.26 37.36 8.98
N GLU A 108 16.73 37.35 7.75
CA GLU A 108 16.19 36.11 7.14
C GLU A 108 17.28 35.04 6.96
N ALA A 109 18.54 35.44 6.78
CA ALA A 109 19.65 34.51 6.66
C ALA A 109 19.89 33.74 7.97
N ASP A 110 19.84 34.43 9.11
CA ASP A 110 19.98 33.82 10.44
C ASP A 110 18.81 32.88 10.74
N LYS A 111 17.59 33.32 10.43
CA LYS A 111 16.38 32.49 10.57
C LYS A 111 16.45 31.23 9.72
N ARG A 112 16.91 31.35 8.47
CA ARG A 112 17.10 30.20 7.59
C ARG A 112 18.15 29.24 8.14
N ALA A 113 19.25 29.76 8.67
CA ALA A 113 20.27 28.92 9.31
C ALA A 113 19.70 28.17 10.54
N ALA A 114 18.84 28.81 11.33
CA ALA A 114 18.15 28.17 12.45
C ALA A 114 17.23 27.03 12.00
N PHE A 115 16.42 27.26 10.96
CA PHE A 115 15.58 26.21 10.38
C PHE A 115 16.40 25.05 9.81
N ASN A 116 17.49 25.32 9.08
CA ASN A 116 18.35 24.26 8.55
C ASN A 116 18.94 23.40 9.67
N LYS A 117 19.43 24.00 10.76
CA LYS A 117 19.94 23.26 11.91
C LYS A 117 18.85 22.43 12.60
N PHE A 118 17.64 22.98 12.70
CA PHE A 118 16.51 22.26 13.25
C PHE A 118 16.12 21.08 12.35
N GLU A 119 16.07 21.27 11.04
CA GLU A 119 15.85 20.21 10.05
C GLU A 119 16.91 19.11 10.16
N GLU A 120 18.19 19.48 10.29
CA GLU A 120 19.26 18.51 10.55
C GLU A 120 19.01 17.72 11.84
N LYS A 121 18.64 18.39 12.95
CA LYS A 121 18.33 17.72 14.23
C LYS A 121 17.13 16.76 14.11
N ILE A 122 16.06 17.15 13.43
CA ILE A 122 14.88 16.28 13.27
C ILE A 122 15.17 15.07 12.37
N HIS A 123 16.08 15.20 11.40
CA HIS A 123 16.52 14.07 10.57
C HIS A 123 17.24 12.96 11.36
N HIS A 124 17.71 13.25 12.57
CA HIS A 124 18.35 12.26 13.44
C HIS A 124 17.36 11.51 14.34
N PHE A 125 16.05 11.74 14.20
CA PHE A 125 15.06 10.87 14.83
C PHE A 125 14.93 9.56 14.04
N ASP A 126 15.22 8.44 14.71
CA ASP A 126 15.09 7.10 14.15
C ASP A 126 13.62 6.62 14.06
N ASP A 127 12.70 7.28 14.77
CA ASP A 127 11.29 6.87 14.89
C ASP A 127 10.32 8.06 14.69
N GLU A 128 9.20 7.78 14.02
CA GLU A 128 8.12 8.72 13.75
C GLU A 128 7.47 9.25 15.03
N SER A 129 7.52 8.49 16.13
CA SER A 129 6.97 8.92 17.42
C SER A 129 7.65 10.19 17.95
N GLY A 130 8.94 10.36 17.70
CA GLY A 130 9.69 11.56 18.08
C GLY A 130 9.37 12.76 17.19
N LEU A 131 9.21 12.54 15.89
CA LEU A 131 8.72 13.58 14.97
C LEU A 131 7.30 14.04 15.35
N TYR A 132 6.44 13.12 15.79
CA TYR A 132 5.12 13.45 16.32
C TYR A 132 5.21 14.27 17.62
N ALA A 133 6.16 13.97 18.51
CA ALA A 133 6.40 14.76 19.70
C ALA A 133 6.76 16.22 19.37
N ILE A 134 7.60 16.43 18.36
CA ILE A 134 7.95 17.75 17.84
C ILE A 134 6.72 18.46 17.28
N LYS A 135 5.90 17.75 16.49
CA LYS A 135 4.65 18.28 15.94
C LYS A 135 3.74 18.85 17.04
N GLN A 136 3.64 18.19 18.19
CA GLN A 136 2.84 18.68 19.32
C GLN A 136 3.38 19.99 19.92
N LYS A 137 4.68 20.26 19.76
CA LYS A 137 5.36 21.45 20.28
C LYS A 137 5.49 22.60 19.29
N LEU A 138 5.36 22.35 17.99
CA LEU A 138 5.39 23.40 16.97
C LEU A 138 4.44 24.59 17.21
N PRO A 139 3.22 24.44 17.76
CA PRO A 139 2.36 25.58 18.06
C PRO A 139 2.99 26.59 19.03
N GLU A 140 3.82 26.12 19.98
CA GLU A 140 4.53 26.99 20.93
C GLU A 140 5.61 27.82 20.23
N VAL A 141 6.25 27.27 19.19
CA VAL A 141 7.20 27.99 18.33
C VAL A 141 6.45 28.99 17.44
N ALA A 142 5.35 28.57 16.82
CA ALA A 142 4.52 29.42 15.97
C ALA A 142 3.99 30.66 16.71
N GLN A 143 3.58 30.50 17.98
CA GLN A 143 3.18 31.63 18.82
C GLN A 143 4.31 32.63 19.07
N ALA A 144 5.56 32.16 19.18
CA ALA A 144 6.72 33.01 19.43
C ALA A 144 7.13 33.84 18.20
N VAL A 145 6.79 33.38 17.00
CA VAL A 145 7.20 33.98 15.72
C VAL A 145 6.00 34.43 14.86
N ASN A 146 4.82 34.60 15.48
CA ASN A 146 3.57 34.85 14.77
C ASN A 146 3.60 36.10 13.88
N ASP A 147 4.37 37.12 14.27
CA ASP A 147 4.49 38.38 13.53
C ASP A 147 5.59 38.33 12.43
N ASP A 148 6.23 37.17 12.25
CA ASP A 148 7.29 36.95 11.27
C ASP A 148 6.82 36.04 10.13
N GLU A 149 6.53 36.65 8.97
CA GLU A 149 6.02 35.96 7.79
C GLU A 149 6.98 34.88 7.28
N PHE A 150 8.30 35.12 7.32
CA PHE A 150 9.29 34.14 6.88
C PHE A 150 9.25 32.90 7.76
N SER A 151 9.35 33.07 9.08
CA SER A 151 9.35 31.95 10.02
C SER A 151 8.04 31.17 10.00
N MET A 152 6.90 31.86 9.88
CA MET A 152 5.61 31.19 9.75
C MET A 152 5.49 30.38 8.45
N LYS A 153 6.07 30.85 7.35
CA LYS A 153 6.11 30.09 6.09
C LYS A 153 6.93 28.81 6.22
N GLU A 154 8.10 28.87 6.84
CA GLU A 154 8.95 27.68 7.04
C GLU A 154 8.31 26.69 8.04
N LEU A 155 7.75 27.18 9.15
CA LEU A 155 6.99 26.34 10.10
C LEU A 155 5.81 25.62 9.44
N ARG A 156 5.11 26.25 8.50
CA ARG A 156 4.03 25.59 7.73
C ARG A 156 4.55 24.47 6.85
N LYS A 157 5.73 24.60 6.25
CA LYS A 157 6.35 23.51 5.46
C LYS A 157 6.69 22.32 6.35
N ILE A 158 7.31 22.56 7.50
CA ILE A 158 7.64 21.54 8.49
C ILE A 158 6.37 20.88 9.03
N ASN A 159 5.32 21.64 9.33
CA ASN A 159 4.05 21.05 9.74
C ASN A 159 3.42 20.21 8.62
N GLY A 160 3.64 20.59 7.35
CA GLY A 160 3.25 19.81 6.18
C GLY A 160 3.91 18.43 6.15
N THR A 161 5.22 18.34 6.43
CA THR A 161 5.93 17.05 6.50
C THR A 161 5.44 16.22 7.69
N PHE A 162 5.21 16.82 8.86
CA PHE A 162 4.68 16.10 10.02
C PHE A 162 3.20 15.72 9.93
N ASN A 163 2.45 16.28 8.98
CA ASN A 163 1.09 15.83 8.68
C ASN A 163 1.06 14.54 7.86
N ALA A 164 2.17 14.17 7.23
CA ALA A 164 2.30 12.90 6.53
C ALA A 164 2.65 11.72 7.46
N LEU A 165 3.01 11.96 8.73
CA LEU A 165 3.33 10.91 9.70
C LEU A 165 2.12 9.98 9.90
N GLN A 166 2.36 8.68 9.84
CA GLN A 166 1.34 7.65 10.00
C GLN A 166 1.70 6.76 11.19
N THR A 167 0.71 6.38 11.97
CA THR A 167 0.95 5.35 12.99
C THR A 167 1.24 4.02 12.30
N PRO A 168 1.99 3.10 12.94
CA PRO A 168 2.24 1.77 12.38
C PRO A 168 0.93 1.04 11.98
N GLU A 169 -0.14 1.26 12.74
CA GLU A 169 -1.47 0.71 12.43
C GLU A 169 -2.10 1.36 11.19
N ALA A 170 -1.87 2.65 10.94
CA ALA A 170 -2.33 3.33 9.74
C ALA A 170 -1.53 2.93 8.50
N GLU A 171 -0.21 2.73 8.63
CA GLU A 171 0.63 2.20 7.55
C GLU A 171 0.18 0.78 7.17
N HIS A 172 -0.03 -0.08 8.16
CA HIS A 172 -0.50 -1.44 7.92
C HIS A 172 -1.87 -1.49 7.25
N LEU A 173 -2.78 -0.57 7.61
CA LEU A 173 -4.06 -0.41 6.93
C LEU A 173 -3.88 -0.06 5.44
N GLU A 174 -2.96 0.84 5.11
CA GLU A 174 -2.65 1.19 3.71
C GLU A 174 -2.09 -0.02 2.95
N GLU A 175 -1.20 -0.81 3.55
CA GLU A 175 -0.70 -2.06 2.94
C GLU A 175 -1.85 -3.03 2.61
N ILE A 176 -2.80 -3.20 3.53
CA ILE A 176 -3.97 -4.07 3.33
C ILE A 176 -4.89 -3.50 2.24
N LYS A 177 -5.09 -2.18 2.20
CA LYS A 177 -5.84 -1.51 1.12
C LYS A 177 -5.18 -1.70 -0.24
N GLN A 178 -3.86 -1.62 -0.32
CA GLN A 178 -3.10 -1.93 -1.54
C GLN A 178 -3.20 -3.41 -1.94
N ALA A 179 -3.19 -4.32 -0.96
CA ALA A 179 -3.42 -5.75 -1.19
C ALA A 179 -4.80 -6.01 -1.79
N LYS A 180 -5.85 -5.36 -1.28
CA LYS A 180 -7.22 -5.37 -1.83
C LYS A 180 -7.26 -4.87 -3.28
N LEU A 181 -6.61 -3.74 -3.58
CA LEU A 181 -6.60 -3.16 -4.93
C LEU A 181 -5.88 -4.03 -5.97
N SER A 182 -4.79 -4.68 -5.57
CA SER A 182 -3.99 -5.50 -6.49
C SER A 182 -4.63 -6.86 -6.84
N GLY A 183 -5.52 -7.37 -5.99
CA GLY A 183 -6.25 -8.62 -6.18
C GLY A 183 -5.36 -9.87 -6.14
N VAL A 184 -5.97 -11.03 -6.42
CA VAL A 184 -5.33 -12.36 -6.32
C VAL A 184 -5.23 -13.11 -7.66
N ASP A 185 -5.82 -12.56 -8.73
CA ASP A 185 -6.03 -13.22 -10.03
C ASP A 185 -4.88 -13.02 -11.04
N THR A 186 -3.69 -12.58 -10.59
CA THR A 186 -2.59 -12.17 -11.47
C THR A 186 -2.12 -13.30 -12.41
N SER A 187 -2.01 -14.53 -11.91
CA SER A 187 -1.60 -15.69 -12.72
C SER A 187 -2.65 -16.07 -13.76
N PHE A 188 -3.93 -15.92 -13.41
CA PHE A 188 -5.05 -16.10 -14.33
C PHE A 188 -5.07 -15.02 -15.42
N ARG A 189 -4.90 -13.74 -15.08
CA ARG A 189 -4.73 -12.65 -16.06
C ARG A 189 -3.58 -12.94 -17.02
N ARG A 190 -2.43 -13.41 -16.51
CA ARG A 190 -1.30 -13.81 -17.35
C ARG A 190 -1.65 -14.99 -18.26
N LEU A 191 -2.31 -16.02 -17.75
CA LEU A 191 -2.77 -17.17 -18.53
C LEU A 191 -3.64 -16.73 -19.72
N ARG A 192 -4.61 -15.84 -19.49
CA ARG A 192 -5.50 -15.32 -20.55
C ARG A 192 -4.75 -14.60 -21.67
N LEU A 193 -3.60 -14.00 -21.36
CA LEU A 193 -2.78 -13.28 -22.33
C LEU A 193 -1.84 -14.20 -23.10
N THR A 194 -1.31 -15.25 -22.46
CA THR A 194 -0.19 -16.03 -23.01
C THR A 194 -0.57 -17.42 -23.49
N HIS A 195 -1.68 -17.99 -23.02
CA HIS A 195 -2.00 -19.39 -23.27
C HIS A 195 -2.85 -19.56 -24.55
N PRO A 196 -2.49 -20.48 -25.48
CA PRO A 196 -3.20 -20.66 -26.74
C PRO A 196 -4.70 -20.98 -26.61
N ALA A 197 -5.12 -21.63 -25.50
CA ALA A 197 -6.55 -21.86 -25.22
C ALA A 197 -7.39 -20.57 -25.09
N TYR A 198 -6.73 -19.41 -24.98
CA TYR A 198 -7.34 -18.09 -24.93
C TYR A 198 -7.03 -17.24 -26.19
N SER A 199 -6.16 -17.70 -27.11
CA SER A 199 -5.79 -16.92 -28.29
C SER A 199 -6.92 -16.80 -29.32
N ASP A 200 -7.78 -17.82 -29.45
CA ASP A 200 -8.90 -17.77 -30.40
C ASP A 200 -10.06 -16.88 -29.92
N TYR A 201 -10.14 -16.62 -28.61
CA TYR A 201 -11.09 -15.63 -28.05
C TYR A 201 -10.75 -14.19 -28.46
N GLN A 202 -9.46 -13.88 -28.70
CA GLN A 202 -9.03 -12.56 -29.17
C GLN A 202 -9.30 -12.30 -30.66
N LYS A 203 -9.43 -13.36 -31.48
CA LYS A 203 -9.74 -13.24 -32.92
C LYS A 203 -11.18 -12.80 -33.18
N GLY A 204 -12.12 -13.05 -32.26
CA GLY A 204 -13.50 -12.58 -32.35
C GLY A 204 -13.70 -11.08 -32.07
N TYR A 205 -12.67 -10.37 -31.61
CA TYR A 205 -12.72 -8.92 -31.29
C TYR A 205 -11.97 -8.04 -32.30
N LYS A 206 -11.34 -8.61 -33.32
CA LYS A 206 -10.88 -7.85 -34.49
C LYS A 206 -11.95 -7.95 -35.58
N ARG A 207 -12.84 -6.95 -35.61
CA ARG A 207 -13.63 -6.64 -36.80
C ARG A 207 -12.71 -6.23 -37.94
#